data_AF-A0A2B9E849-F1
#
_entry.id   AF-A0A2B9E849-F1
#
_cell.length_a   1.000
_cell.length_b   1.000
_cell.length_c   1.000
_cell.angle_alpha   90.00
_cell.angle_beta   90.00
_cell.angle_gamma   90.00
#
_symmetry.space_group_name_H-M   'P 1'
#
loop_
_entity.id
_entity.type
_entity.pdbx_description
1 polymer ?
#
loop_
_entity_poly.entity_id
_entity_poly.type
_entity_poly.pdbx_seq_one_letter_code
_entity_poly.pdbx_strand_id
1 'polypeptide(L)'
;MNNRILKHLQNMKINKKSLGAVALTAGIIGTTLIPQNAYAHGFVEKPGSRSALCSPTYGVLNMNCGSVMYEPQSLEAPKGFPQGGPVDGQIASAGGKFGGILDQQTADRWFKNTITGGENTFTWKYTAPHLTSKWHYYITKKNWNPNKPLTRADFEPIGTIQHDGSAASNNLNHKINVPTDRSGYHVILAVWDVADTANAFYNVIDVNLVNNEKPDTEAPSNPNGLEATKVTANSVELAWTASTDNVGVKGYQVLRNGEIIDIVPGTHFIDKQLQPSTEYSYTVKAIDTAGNVSKESTAVKVKTSVVILDTKAPTQPKGLHSMGTTASSVDLMWSPSDDNDGVDHYDIYRDISGVMKKIGTSNTTSHMDKNLLANTTYKYVVKAVDVAGNESIQSDVFTVTTKTESASYEAWNSKKAYKKGDRVMHEGKVYEAVQNYHGNGDPNWIYALSLWKTV
;
A
#
# COMPACT_ATOMS: atom_id res chain seq x y z
N MET A 1 30.55 -73.24 10.52
CA MET A 1 29.66 -74.36 10.88
C MET A 1 28.25 -73.78 11.00
N ASN A 2 27.53 -73.52 9.91
CA ASN A 2 26.78 -74.40 8.98
C ASN A 2 25.50 -75.03 9.55
N ASN A 3 24.39 -74.75 8.85
CA ASN A 3 23.14 -75.54 8.70
C ASN A 3 22.13 -75.57 9.86
N ARG A 4 20.80 -75.73 9.67
CA ARG A 4 19.79 -75.51 8.62
C ARG A 4 18.50 -76.16 9.21
N ILE A 5 17.34 -75.51 9.06
CA ILE A 5 16.07 -76.13 8.59
C ILE A 5 15.27 -77.11 9.50
N LEU A 6 13.99 -76.72 9.72
CA LEU A 6 12.71 -77.46 9.76
C LEU A 6 12.53 -78.74 10.62
N LYS A 7 11.41 -78.75 11.37
CA LYS A 7 10.31 -79.75 11.30
C LYS A 7 9.12 -79.22 12.13
N HIS A 8 8.06 -78.68 11.53
CA HIS A 8 6.84 -79.34 11.05
C HIS A 8 6.07 -80.19 12.08
N LEU A 9 4.94 -79.61 12.51
CA LEU A 9 3.56 -80.10 12.43
C LEU A 9 3.11 -81.34 13.22
N GLN A 10 1.84 -81.22 13.63
CA GLN A 10 0.87 -82.23 14.06
C GLN A 10 0.96 -82.70 15.52
N ASN A 11 0.06 -82.17 16.35
CA ASN A 11 -1.05 -83.00 16.82
C ASN A 11 -2.26 -82.17 17.29
N MET A 12 -3.35 -82.36 16.55
CA MET A 12 -4.69 -81.97 16.89
C MET A 12 -5.29 -83.11 17.72
N LYS A 13 -5.80 -82.83 18.93
CA LYS A 13 -7.00 -83.51 19.47
C LYS A 13 -7.51 -82.83 20.75
N ILE A 14 -8.68 -82.24 20.55
CA ILE A 14 -9.61 -81.70 21.53
C ILE A 14 -10.02 -82.81 22.51
N ASN A 15 -10.04 -82.50 23.82
CA ASN A 15 -10.76 -83.30 24.80
C ASN A 15 -11.83 -82.42 25.46
N LYS A 16 -13.10 -82.69 25.14
CA LYS A 16 -14.29 -82.11 25.77
C LYS A 16 -14.59 -82.87 27.05
N LYS A 17 -14.75 -82.17 28.18
CA LYS A 17 -15.66 -82.53 29.30
C LYS A 17 -15.96 -81.26 30.11
N SER A 18 -17.23 -80.81 30.07
CA SER A 18 -18.14 -80.73 31.24
C SER A 18 -17.94 -79.44 32.05
N LEU A 19 -18.89 -78.65 32.55
CA LEU A 19 -20.33 -78.73 32.84
C LEU A 19 -20.73 -77.23 32.99
N GLY A 20 -21.80 -76.68 32.41
CA GLY A 20 -23.15 -76.76 32.97
C GLY A 20 -23.41 -75.72 34.08
N ALA A 21 -23.95 -74.54 33.74
CA ALA A 21 -24.98 -73.82 34.51
C ALA A 21 -25.34 -72.49 33.81
N VAL A 22 -26.57 -72.44 33.28
CA VAL A 22 -27.23 -71.27 32.72
C VAL A 22 -27.98 -70.56 33.85
N ALA A 23 -27.76 -69.27 34.03
CA ALA A 23 -28.69 -68.37 34.69
C ALA A 23 -28.88 -67.14 33.78
N LEU A 24 -30.13 -66.95 33.34
CA LEU A 24 -30.57 -65.89 32.46
C LEU A 24 -30.39 -64.51 33.11
N THR A 25 -29.64 -63.64 32.43
CA THR A 25 -29.86 -62.19 32.51
C THR A 25 -29.99 -61.66 31.09
N ALA A 26 -31.14 -61.07 30.79
CA ALA A 26 -31.45 -60.40 29.55
C ALA A 26 -30.44 -59.25 29.31
N GLY A 27 -29.52 -59.47 28.38
CA GLY A 27 -28.61 -58.46 27.85
C GLY A 27 -29.06 -58.09 26.45
N ILE A 28 -29.50 -56.85 26.28
CA ILE A 28 -29.73 -56.21 24.99
C ILE A 28 -28.46 -56.41 24.14
N ILE A 29 -28.53 -57.24 23.09
CA ILE A 29 -27.48 -57.31 22.07
C ILE A 29 -27.62 -56.01 21.28
N GLY A 30 -26.97 -54.95 21.76
CA GLY A 30 -26.57 -53.85 20.91
C GLY A 30 -25.63 -54.44 19.88
N THR A 31 -26.12 -54.65 18.66
CA THR A 31 -25.26 -54.86 17.50
C THR A 31 -24.44 -53.59 17.34
N THR A 32 -23.28 -53.54 17.97
CA THR A 32 -22.23 -52.62 17.56
C THR A 32 -21.86 -53.01 16.15
N LEU A 33 -22.38 -52.27 15.18
CA LEU A 33 -21.81 -52.21 13.84
C LEU A 33 -20.39 -51.67 14.02
N ILE A 34 -19.44 -52.57 14.20
CA ILE A 34 -18.04 -52.25 13.98
C ILE A 34 -17.96 -51.90 12.49
N PRO A 35 -17.64 -50.65 12.11
CA PRO A 35 -17.45 -50.34 10.70
C PRO A 35 -16.33 -51.26 10.20
N GLN A 36 -16.65 -52.14 9.25
CA GLN A 36 -15.63 -52.93 8.60
C GLN A 36 -14.72 -51.96 7.85
N ASN A 37 -13.44 -51.93 8.20
CA ASN A 37 -12.43 -51.30 7.37
C ASN A 37 -12.37 -52.10 6.05
N ALA A 38 -13.19 -51.70 5.09
CA ALA A 38 -13.12 -52.21 3.73
C ALA A 38 -11.89 -51.56 3.08
N TYR A 39 -10.83 -52.34 2.93
CA TYR A 39 -9.56 -51.92 2.36
C TYR A 39 -9.69 -51.71 0.85
N ALA A 40 -10.25 -50.57 0.45
CA ALA A 40 -10.18 -50.10 -0.92
C ALA A 40 -8.76 -49.69 -1.27
N HIS A 41 -8.37 -49.94 -2.51
CA HIS A 41 -7.01 -49.68 -2.94
C HIS A 41 -6.96 -49.40 -4.43
N GLY A 42 -6.54 -48.20 -4.77
CA GLY A 42 -6.36 -47.78 -6.15
C GLY A 42 -5.63 -46.46 -6.29
N PHE A 43 -5.06 -46.25 -7.48
CA PHE A 43 -4.31 -45.05 -7.82
C PHE A 43 -4.44 -44.74 -9.32
N VAL A 44 -4.09 -43.51 -9.70
CA VAL A 44 -4.03 -43.14 -11.11
C VAL A 44 -2.69 -43.60 -11.69
N GLU A 45 -2.75 -44.54 -12.63
CA GLU A 45 -1.61 -45.13 -13.32
C GLU A 45 -1.15 -44.26 -14.50
N LYS A 46 -2.09 -43.64 -15.24
CA LYS A 46 -1.79 -42.77 -16.39
C LYS A 46 -2.73 -41.56 -16.45
N PRO A 47 -2.24 -40.34 -16.72
CA PRO A 47 -0.86 -39.90 -16.46
C PRO A 47 -0.45 -40.27 -15.02
N GLY A 48 0.81 -40.66 -14.82
CA GLY A 48 1.25 -41.26 -13.56
C GLY A 48 1.07 -40.30 -12.39
N SER A 49 0.30 -40.71 -11.38
CA SER A 49 0.16 -39.93 -10.14
C SER A 49 1.48 -39.81 -9.39
N ARG A 50 1.58 -38.78 -8.54
CA ARG A 50 2.76 -38.51 -7.72
C ARG A 50 3.20 -39.72 -6.91
N SER A 51 2.25 -40.44 -6.31
CA SER A 51 2.50 -41.67 -5.56
C SER A 51 2.87 -42.85 -6.46
N ALA A 52 2.17 -43.04 -7.59
CA ALA A 52 2.51 -44.10 -8.55
C ALA A 52 3.96 -43.96 -9.01
N LEU A 53 4.37 -42.75 -9.40
CA LEU A 53 5.72 -42.48 -9.91
C LEU A 53 6.84 -42.59 -8.84
N CYS A 54 6.49 -42.75 -7.56
CA CYS A 54 7.45 -43.14 -6.53
C CYS A 54 7.80 -44.63 -6.58
N SER A 55 6.92 -45.46 -7.15
CA SER A 55 7.03 -46.90 -7.10
C SER A 55 8.05 -47.45 -8.11
N PRO A 56 8.84 -48.48 -7.73
CA PRO A 56 9.70 -49.24 -8.65
C PRO A 56 8.98 -49.78 -9.88
N THR A 57 7.69 -50.10 -9.76
CA THR A 57 6.89 -50.64 -10.86
C THR A 57 6.54 -49.59 -11.92
N TYR A 58 6.60 -48.31 -11.57
CA TYR A 58 6.07 -47.20 -12.37
C TYR A 58 7.13 -46.16 -12.73
N GLY A 59 8.40 -46.59 -12.77
CA GLY A 59 9.50 -45.83 -13.35
C GLY A 59 10.38 -45.06 -12.37
N VAL A 60 10.04 -45.00 -11.07
CA VAL A 60 10.84 -44.31 -10.03
C VAL A 60 11.23 -42.88 -10.42
N LEU A 61 10.28 -42.17 -11.03
CA LEU A 61 10.52 -40.79 -11.47
C LEU A 61 10.49 -39.80 -10.30
N ASN A 62 9.82 -40.17 -9.20
CA ASN A 62 9.85 -39.43 -7.94
C ASN A 62 10.73 -40.14 -6.92
N MET A 63 11.72 -39.44 -6.40
CA MET A 63 12.64 -39.94 -5.38
C MET A 63 12.24 -39.46 -3.97
N ASN A 64 12.81 -40.11 -2.95
CA ASN A 64 12.64 -39.78 -1.53
C ASN A 64 11.16 -39.75 -1.09
N CYS A 65 10.36 -40.72 -1.53
CA CYS A 65 8.94 -40.78 -1.24
C CYS A 65 8.57 -41.52 0.06
N GLY A 66 9.54 -42.13 0.74
CA GLY A 66 9.27 -42.99 1.90
C GLY A 66 8.48 -44.25 1.52
N SER A 67 7.71 -44.79 2.46
CA SER A 67 7.04 -46.09 2.29
C SER A 67 5.92 -46.11 1.24
N VAL A 68 5.40 -44.95 0.81
CA VAL A 68 4.35 -44.88 -0.22
C VAL A 68 4.78 -45.51 -1.55
N MET A 69 6.09 -45.61 -1.82
CA MET A 69 6.62 -46.26 -3.03
C MET A 69 6.22 -47.74 -3.16
N TYR A 70 5.92 -48.40 -2.03
CA TYR A 70 5.52 -49.81 -1.98
C TYR A 70 4.01 -50.00 -2.00
N GLU A 71 3.25 -48.94 -1.74
CA GLU A 71 1.78 -49.00 -1.67
C GLU A 71 1.11 -47.71 -2.19
N PRO A 72 1.36 -47.31 -3.46
CA PRO A 72 0.76 -46.12 -4.05
C PRO A 72 -0.78 -46.15 -4.04
N GLN A 73 -1.37 -47.33 -3.95
CA GLN A 73 -2.81 -47.59 -3.87
C GLN A 73 -3.50 -47.20 -2.55
N SER A 74 -2.75 -46.80 -1.51
CA SER A 74 -3.24 -46.72 -0.13
C SER A 74 -3.52 -45.28 0.38
N LEU A 75 -3.58 -44.29 -0.52
CA LEU A 75 -3.84 -42.87 -0.19
C LEU A 75 -5.34 -42.60 0.09
N GLU A 76 -5.84 -43.22 1.15
CA GLU A 76 -7.24 -43.16 1.58
C GLU A 76 -7.43 -42.13 2.71
N ALA A 77 -8.48 -41.31 2.62
CA ALA A 77 -8.91 -40.36 3.66
C ALA A 77 -10.44 -40.18 3.62
N PRO A 78 -11.07 -39.45 4.57
CA PRO A 78 -12.51 -39.17 4.49
C PRO A 78 -12.93 -38.58 3.13
N LYS A 79 -14.12 -38.94 2.64
CA LYS A 79 -14.68 -38.37 1.41
C LYS A 79 -15.29 -36.99 1.63
N GLY A 80 -15.78 -36.36 0.56
CA GLY A 80 -16.50 -35.08 0.61
C GLY A 80 -15.68 -33.84 0.26
N PHE A 81 -14.46 -34.00 -0.25
CA PHE A 81 -13.70 -32.87 -0.80
C PHE A 81 -14.51 -32.13 -1.90
N PRO A 82 -14.53 -30.78 -1.93
CA PRO A 82 -13.73 -29.87 -1.09
C PRO A 82 -14.36 -29.48 0.26
N GLN A 83 -15.64 -29.76 0.52
CA GLN A 83 -16.29 -29.35 1.78
C GLN A 83 -15.81 -30.16 3.00
N GLY A 84 -15.38 -31.40 2.76
CA GLY A 84 -14.74 -32.30 3.72
C GLY A 84 -13.40 -32.82 3.19
N GLY A 85 -13.02 -34.04 3.59
CA GLY A 85 -11.77 -34.69 3.17
C GLY A 85 -10.51 -34.16 3.87
N PRO A 86 -9.30 -34.48 3.36
CA PRO A 86 -8.02 -34.05 3.92
C PRO A 86 -7.93 -32.54 4.14
N VAL A 87 -7.30 -32.12 5.24
CA VAL A 87 -7.08 -30.70 5.53
C VAL A 87 -6.09 -30.07 4.53
N ASP A 88 -6.14 -28.74 4.39
CA ASP A 88 -5.20 -28.00 3.54
C ASP A 88 -3.74 -28.28 3.97
N GLY A 89 -2.86 -28.40 2.99
CA GLY A 89 -1.47 -28.82 3.20
C GLY A 89 -1.28 -30.33 3.42
N GLN A 90 -2.36 -31.13 3.47
CA GLN A 90 -2.30 -32.60 3.59
C GLN A 90 -3.12 -33.32 2.50
N ILE A 91 -3.41 -32.62 1.40
CA ILE A 91 -4.23 -33.14 0.30
C ILE A 91 -3.51 -34.27 -0.43
N ALA A 92 -2.22 -34.10 -0.73
CA ALA A 92 -1.43 -35.04 -1.53
C ALA A 92 -1.12 -36.33 -0.77
N SER A 93 -0.96 -36.25 0.54
CA SER A 93 -0.74 -37.41 1.42
C SER A 93 -2.03 -38.02 1.96
N ALA A 94 -3.21 -37.54 1.57
CA ALA A 94 -4.49 -37.99 2.10
C ALA A 94 -4.54 -37.95 3.65
N GLY A 95 -4.20 -36.80 4.24
CA GLY A 95 -4.25 -36.59 5.70
C GLY A 95 -2.96 -36.98 6.45
N GLY A 96 -1.79 -36.75 5.84
CA GLY A 96 -0.49 -36.99 6.46
C GLY A 96 0.00 -38.44 6.36
N LYS A 97 -0.62 -39.29 5.53
CA LYS A 97 -0.17 -40.67 5.36
C LYS A 97 1.26 -40.73 4.85
N PHE A 98 1.94 -41.83 5.18
CA PHE A 98 3.34 -42.07 4.78
C PHE A 98 4.30 -40.95 5.21
N GLY A 99 4.02 -40.33 6.37
CA GLY A 99 4.83 -39.25 6.93
C GLY A 99 4.67 -37.90 6.22
N GLY A 100 3.61 -37.70 5.43
CA GLY A 100 3.34 -36.42 4.76
C GLY A 100 4.35 -36.05 3.67
N ILE A 101 5.17 -37.00 3.23
CA ILE A 101 6.25 -36.72 2.25
C ILE A 101 5.69 -36.17 0.94
N LEU A 102 4.51 -36.64 0.53
CA LEU A 102 3.83 -36.19 -0.68
C LEU A 102 3.32 -34.74 -0.60
N ASP A 103 3.25 -34.16 0.60
CA ASP A 103 2.80 -32.77 0.81
C ASP A 103 3.90 -31.74 0.58
N GLN A 104 5.15 -32.17 0.42
CA GLN A 104 6.23 -31.28 -0.01
C GLN A 104 5.85 -30.66 -1.37
N GLN A 105 5.93 -29.34 -1.48
CA GLN A 105 5.49 -28.63 -2.68
C GLN A 105 6.46 -27.50 -3.01
N THR A 106 7.31 -27.77 -4.00
CA THR A 106 8.16 -26.78 -4.68
C THR A 106 8.05 -27.01 -6.19
N ALA A 107 8.40 -26.00 -6.98
CA ALA A 107 8.32 -26.04 -8.44
C ALA A 107 9.15 -27.19 -9.05
N ASP A 108 10.19 -27.65 -8.37
CA ASP A 108 11.18 -28.62 -8.80
C ASP A 108 11.08 -29.98 -8.08
N ARG A 109 10.20 -30.14 -7.07
CA ARG A 109 10.16 -31.36 -6.24
C ARG A 109 9.71 -32.62 -6.97
N TRP A 110 8.74 -32.50 -7.89
CA TRP A 110 8.03 -33.63 -8.49
C TRP A 110 8.21 -33.69 -10.01
N PHE A 111 8.32 -34.91 -10.52
CA PHE A 111 8.27 -35.21 -11.95
C PHE A 111 6.92 -34.79 -12.53
N LYS A 112 6.93 -34.18 -13.72
CA LYS A 112 5.73 -33.64 -14.37
C LYS A 112 5.41 -34.42 -15.63
N ASN A 113 4.22 -34.99 -15.71
CA ASN A 113 3.72 -35.61 -16.93
C ASN A 113 3.42 -34.51 -17.96
N THR A 114 4.00 -34.61 -19.16
CA THR A 114 3.65 -33.67 -20.24
C THR A 114 2.29 -34.06 -20.84
N ILE A 115 1.33 -33.14 -20.79
CA ILE A 115 0.00 -33.30 -21.42
C ILE A 115 -0.39 -32.02 -22.16
N THR A 116 -1.31 -32.11 -23.11
CA THR A 116 -1.95 -30.93 -23.72
C THR A 116 -3.28 -30.67 -23.02
N GLY A 117 -3.80 -29.44 -23.08
CA GLY A 117 -5.20 -29.18 -22.77
C GLY A 117 -6.13 -29.86 -23.79
N GLY A 118 -7.42 -29.84 -23.48
CA GLY A 118 -8.44 -30.63 -24.19
C GLY A 118 -8.69 -31.98 -23.52
N GLU A 119 -9.34 -32.90 -24.25
CA GLU A 119 -9.72 -34.21 -23.73
C GLU A 119 -8.48 -35.07 -23.43
N ASN A 120 -8.31 -35.44 -22.16
CA ASN A 120 -7.27 -36.34 -21.69
C ASN A 120 -7.89 -37.59 -21.06
N THR A 121 -7.20 -38.73 -21.17
CA THR A 121 -7.63 -39.99 -20.55
C THR A 121 -6.84 -40.26 -19.27
N PHE A 122 -7.56 -40.40 -18.16
CA PHE A 122 -7.02 -40.80 -16.86
C PHE A 122 -7.35 -42.27 -16.60
N THR A 123 -6.32 -43.10 -16.47
CA THR A 123 -6.43 -44.53 -16.22
C THR A 123 -6.14 -44.83 -14.75
N TRP A 124 -7.14 -45.37 -14.06
CA TRP A 124 -7.00 -45.90 -12.70
C TRP A 124 -6.58 -47.36 -12.72
N LYS A 125 -5.86 -47.76 -11.68
CA LYS A 125 -5.59 -49.15 -11.35
C LYS A 125 -6.12 -49.47 -9.96
N TYR A 126 -6.89 -50.55 -9.85
CA TYR A 126 -7.45 -51.03 -8.60
C TYR A 126 -6.77 -52.34 -8.21
N THR A 127 -6.12 -52.38 -7.05
CA THR A 127 -5.57 -53.62 -6.47
C THR A 127 -6.60 -54.33 -5.61
N ALA A 128 -7.60 -53.59 -5.12
CA ALA A 128 -8.82 -54.11 -4.52
C ALA A 128 -9.98 -53.21 -4.98
N PRO A 129 -10.88 -53.67 -5.87
CA PRO A 129 -12.02 -52.88 -6.33
C PRO A 129 -13.11 -52.84 -5.24
N HIS A 130 -13.77 -51.69 -5.10
CA HIS A 130 -14.87 -51.46 -4.15
C HIS A 130 -16.07 -50.80 -4.82
N LEU A 131 -17.22 -50.88 -4.13
CA LEU A 131 -18.43 -50.19 -4.55
C LEU A 131 -18.13 -48.70 -4.68
N THR A 132 -18.41 -48.13 -5.84
CA THR A 132 -17.95 -46.78 -6.18
C THR A 132 -19.12 -45.84 -6.41
N SER A 133 -19.06 -44.67 -5.79
CA SER A 133 -20.04 -43.60 -6.01
C SER A 133 -19.72 -42.78 -7.25
N LYS A 134 -18.48 -42.26 -7.31
CA LYS A 134 -18.03 -41.37 -8.39
C LYS A 134 -16.51 -41.19 -8.35
N TRP A 135 -16.00 -40.61 -9.43
CA TRP A 135 -14.69 -39.97 -9.47
C TRP A 135 -14.86 -38.49 -9.78
N HIS A 136 -14.07 -37.64 -9.14
CA HIS A 136 -14.09 -36.21 -9.40
C HIS A 136 -12.68 -35.64 -9.48
N TYR A 137 -12.52 -34.66 -10.36
CA TYR A 137 -11.23 -34.16 -10.81
C TYR A 137 -11.17 -32.65 -10.64
N TYR A 138 -10.01 -32.16 -10.21
CA TYR A 138 -9.70 -30.74 -10.05
C TYR A 138 -8.35 -30.43 -10.66
N ILE A 139 -8.11 -29.18 -11.02
CA ILE A 139 -6.80 -28.67 -11.41
C ILE A 139 -6.47 -27.40 -10.65
N THR A 140 -5.18 -27.11 -10.48
CA THR A 140 -4.76 -25.83 -9.91
C THR A 140 -5.09 -24.64 -10.83
N LYS A 141 -5.52 -23.53 -10.23
CA LYS A 141 -5.85 -22.24 -10.87
C LYS A 141 -4.64 -21.62 -11.55
N LYS A 142 -4.86 -20.70 -12.50
CA LYS A 142 -3.79 -20.02 -13.26
C LYS A 142 -2.74 -19.34 -12.38
N ASN A 143 -3.17 -18.77 -11.25
CA ASN A 143 -2.33 -18.01 -10.33
C ASN A 143 -1.88 -18.80 -9.09
N TRP A 144 -1.96 -20.14 -9.11
CA TRP A 144 -1.50 -20.96 -8.00
C TRP A 144 0.01 -20.80 -7.77
N ASN A 145 0.47 -20.96 -6.52
CA ASN A 145 1.88 -20.86 -6.20
C ASN A 145 2.52 -22.26 -6.06
N PRO A 146 3.40 -22.68 -6.98
CA PRO A 146 3.98 -24.03 -6.97
C PRO A 146 4.94 -24.31 -5.81
N ASN A 147 5.29 -23.27 -5.03
CA ASN A 147 6.17 -23.33 -3.86
C ASN A 147 5.42 -23.20 -2.52
N LYS A 148 4.10 -23.40 -2.53
CA LYS A 148 3.27 -23.42 -1.32
C LYS A 148 2.52 -24.76 -1.21
N PRO A 149 2.26 -25.26 0.01
CA PRO A 149 1.47 -26.47 0.21
C PRO A 149 0.12 -26.37 -0.50
N LEU A 150 -0.35 -27.49 -1.07
CA LEU A 150 -1.62 -27.53 -1.81
C LEU A 150 -2.81 -27.29 -0.86
N THR A 151 -3.68 -26.35 -1.25
CA THR A 151 -4.89 -25.99 -0.50
C THR A 151 -6.12 -26.05 -1.40
N ARG A 152 -7.32 -26.05 -0.81
CA ARG A 152 -8.58 -25.92 -1.55
C ARG A 152 -8.63 -24.65 -2.42
N ALA A 153 -8.02 -23.56 -1.96
CA ALA A 153 -8.02 -22.29 -2.69
C ALA A 153 -7.29 -22.40 -4.04
N ASP A 154 -6.33 -23.31 -4.14
CA ASP A 154 -5.56 -23.55 -5.35
C ASP A 154 -6.36 -24.29 -6.42
N PHE A 155 -7.39 -25.06 -6.07
CA PHE A 155 -8.07 -25.96 -7.00
C PHE A 155 -9.40 -25.42 -7.55
N GLU A 156 -9.74 -25.87 -8.76
CA GLU A 156 -11.05 -25.72 -9.39
C GLU A 156 -11.47 -27.03 -10.10
N PRO A 157 -12.77 -27.37 -10.14
CA PRO A 157 -13.24 -28.65 -10.69
C PRO A 157 -13.13 -28.68 -12.23
N ILE A 158 -12.73 -29.84 -12.77
CA ILE A 158 -12.59 -30.06 -14.22
C ILE A 158 -13.40 -31.25 -14.75
N GLY A 159 -13.98 -32.07 -13.89
CA GLY A 159 -14.85 -33.16 -14.32
C GLY A 159 -15.34 -34.05 -13.20
N THR A 160 -16.44 -34.75 -13.44
CA THR A 160 -16.98 -35.79 -12.55
C THR A 160 -17.48 -36.95 -13.40
N ILE A 161 -17.08 -38.15 -13.02
CA ILE A 161 -17.56 -39.41 -13.60
C ILE A 161 -18.46 -40.06 -12.55
N GLN A 162 -19.76 -40.08 -12.79
CA GLN A 162 -20.71 -40.77 -11.93
C GLN A 162 -20.55 -42.29 -12.10
N HIS A 163 -20.83 -43.03 -11.04
CA HIS A 163 -20.84 -44.49 -11.06
C HIS A 163 -22.15 -45.04 -10.48
N ASP A 164 -22.48 -46.28 -10.84
CA ASP A 164 -23.75 -46.91 -10.52
C ASP A 164 -23.77 -47.59 -9.14
N GLY A 165 -22.74 -47.39 -8.32
CA GLY A 165 -22.59 -48.07 -7.03
C GLY A 165 -21.94 -49.47 -7.13
N SER A 166 -21.72 -50.01 -8.33
CA SER A 166 -21.04 -51.30 -8.50
C SER A 166 -19.53 -51.19 -8.27
N ALA A 167 -18.81 -52.32 -8.35
CA ALA A 167 -17.37 -52.36 -8.15
C ALA A 167 -16.61 -51.63 -9.29
N ALA A 168 -15.60 -50.84 -8.93
CA ALA A 168 -14.83 -49.97 -9.84
C ALA A 168 -14.17 -50.65 -11.06
N SER A 169 -14.10 -51.99 -11.11
CA SER A 169 -13.36 -52.76 -12.12
C SER A 169 -13.87 -52.63 -13.56
N ASN A 170 -15.06 -52.08 -13.77
CA ASN A 170 -15.67 -51.83 -15.08
C ASN A 170 -15.33 -50.45 -15.68
N ASN A 171 -14.72 -49.54 -14.90
CA ASN A 171 -14.53 -48.14 -15.31
C ASN A 171 -13.10 -47.66 -14.98
N LEU A 172 -12.14 -48.17 -15.74
CA LEU A 172 -10.72 -47.87 -15.54
C LEU A 172 -10.29 -46.54 -16.19
N ASN A 173 -10.97 -46.10 -17.26
CA ASN A 173 -10.54 -44.98 -18.09
C ASN A 173 -11.56 -43.84 -18.07
N HIS A 174 -11.12 -42.66 -17.67
CA HIS A 174 -11.97 -41.47 -17.59
C HIS A 174 -11.48 -40.40 -18.56
N LYS A 175 -12.38 -39.94 -19.43
CA LYS A 175 -12.14 -38.80 -20.31
C LYS A 175 -12.47 -37.51 -19.57
N ILE A 176 -11.47 -36.67 -19.35
CA ILE A 176 -11.61 -35.40 -18.64
C ILE A 176 -11.03 -34.29 -19.52
N ASN A 177 -11.79 -33.22 -19.72
CA ASN A 177 -11.34 -32.07 -20.48
C ASN A 177 -10.47 -31.18 -19.60
N VAL A 178 -9.17 -31.15 -19.86
CA VAL A 178 -8.19 -30.32 -19.14
C VAL A 178 -8.19 -28.91 -19.75
N PRO A 179 -8.18 -27.82 -18.95
CA PRO A 179 -8.23 -26.46 -19.48
C PRO A 179 -7.14 -26.16 -20.50
N THR A 180 -7.52 -25.44 -21.57
CA THR A 180 -6.63 -24.98 -22.64
C THR A 180 -6.12 -23.56 -22.42
N ASP A 181 -6.49 -22.93 -21.30
CA ASP A 181 -6.34 -21.50 -21.02
C ASP A 181 -5.15 -21.17 -20.10
N ARG A 182 -4.26 -22.15 -19.92
CA ARG A 182 -3.04 -22.09 -19.10
C ARG A 182 -2.02 -23.11 -19.56
N SER A 183 -0.74 -22.80 -19.36
CA SER A 183 0.39 -23.68 -19.68
C SER A 183 1.39 -23.73 -18.52
N GLY A 184 2.30 -24.69 -18.56
CA GLY A 184 3.33 -24.89 -17.56
C GLY A 184 2.92 -25.83 -16.42
N TYR A 185 3.52 -25.65 -15.25
CA TYR A 185 3.33 -26.58 -14.14
C TYR A 185 1.97 -26.41 -13.45
N HIS A 186 1.18 -27.47 -13.44
CA HIS A 186 -0.07 -27.58 -12.69
C HIS A 186 -0.14 -28.91 -11.94
N VAL A 187 -1.05 -28.98 -10.96
CA VAL A 187 -1.39 -30.23 -10.26
C VAL A 187 -2.85 -30.55 -10.52
N ILE A 188 -3.11 -31.79 -10.94
CA ILE A 188 -4.46 -32.34 -11.04
C ILE A 188 -4.72 -33.21 -9.81
N LEU A 189 -5.85 -33.01 -9.15
CA LEU A 189 -6.31 -33.86 -8.06
C LEU A 189 -7.41 -34.78 -8.60
N ALA A 190 -7.18 -36.09 -8.54
CA ALA A 190 -8.16 -37.12 -8.86
C ALA A 190 -8.63 -37.78 -7.55
N VAL A 191 -9.94 -37.76 -7.32
CA VAL A 191 -10.56 -38.31 -6.12
C VAL A 191 -11.54 -39.43 -6.49
N TRP A 192 -11.39 -40.58 -5.85
CA TRP A 192 -12.28 -41.73 -6.00
C TRP A 192 -13.12 -41.91 -4.73
N ASP A 193 -14.43 -41.66 -4.81
CA ASP A 193 -15.35 -41.79 -3.68
C ASP A 193 -15.91 -43.21 -3.58
N VAL A 194 -15.61 -43.90 -2.47
CA VAL A 194 -16.13 -45.24 -2.19
C VAL A 194 -17.57 -45.13 -1.66
N ALA A 195 -18.46 -45.98 -2.17
CA ALA A 195 -19.89 -45.94 -1.89
C ALA A 195 -20.25 -46.50 -0.52
N ASP A 196 -19.63 -47.61 -0.12
CA ASP A 196 -19.94 -48.35 1.10
C ASP A 196 -19.09 -47.96 2.31
N THR A 197 -18.19 -46.98 2.17
CA THR A 197 -17.39 -46.43 3.27
C THR A 197 -17.50 -44.91 3.37
N ALA A 198 -16.99 -44.33 4.46
CA ALA A 198 -16.88 -42.89 4.63
C ALA A 198 -15.66 -42.27 3.92
N ASN A 199 -14.89 -43.07 3.16
CA ASN A 199 -13.58 -42.70 2.65
C ASN A 199 -13.55 -42.52 1.12
N ALA A 200 -12.47 -41.91 0.66
CA ALA A 200 -12.10 -41.70 -0.73
C ALA A 200 -10.59 -41.82 -0.92
N PHE A 201 -10.15 -42.06 -2.14
CA PHE A 201 -8.72 -42.12 -2.51
C PHE A 201 -8.31 -40.83 -3.20
N TYR A 202 -7.21 -40.25 -2.74
CA TYR A 202 -6.70 -38.95 -3.20
C TYR A 202 -5.39 -39.15 -3.96
N ASN A 203 -5.41 -38.84 -5.25
CA ASN A 203 -4.24 -38.96 -6.13
C ASN A 203 -3.96 -37.60 -6.77
N VAL A 204 -2.83 -36.98 -6.40
CA VAL A 204 -2.33 -35.80 -7.12
C VAL A 204 -1.45 -36.22 -8.28
N ILE A 205 -1.53 -35.48 -9.39
CA ILE A 205 -0.83 -35.74 -10.63
C ILE A 205 -0.15 -34.43 -11.03
N ASP A 206 1.17 -34.44 -11.01
CA ASP A 206 1.99 -33.32 -11.46
C ASP A 206 2.04 -33.31 -12.99
N VAL A 207 1.65 -32.20 -13.60
CA VAL A 207 1.59 -32.05 -15.06
C VAL A 207 2.32 -30.81 -15.55
N ASN A 208 2.97 -30.95 -16.71
CA ASN A 208 3.44 -29.84 -17.51
C ASN A 208 2.47 -29.68 -18.68
N LEU A 209 1.58 -28.71 -18.58
CA LEU A 209 0.59 -28.42 -19.62
C LEU A 209 1.25 -27.68 -20.77
N VAL A 210 1.21 -28.28 -21.95
CA VAL A 210 1.68 -27.68 -23.19
C VAL A 210 0.46 -27.35 -24.04
N ASN A 211 -0.12 -26.19 -23.78
CA ASN A 211 -1.10 -25.61 -24.70
C ASN A 211 -0.34 -24.72 -25.69
N ASN A 212 -0.56 -24.95 -26.99
CA ASN A 212 -0.12 -24.04 -28.04
C ASN A 212 -0.96 -22.77 -27.94
N GLU A 213 -0.74 -21.96 -26.91
CA GLU A 213 -1.27 -20.60 -26.91
C GLU A 213 -0.66 -19.92 -28.13
N LYS A 214 -1.49 -19.62 -29.13
CA LYS A 214 -1.05 -18.71 -30.19
C LYS A 214 -0.64 -17.43 -29.46
N PRO A 215 0.60 -16.94 -29.61
CA PRO A 215 0.95 -15.62 -29.13
C PRO A 215 -0.10 -14.66 -29.64
N ASP A 216 -0.62 -13.81 -28.75
CA ASP A 216 -1.51 -12.76 -29.17
C ASP A 216 -0.71 -11.81 -30.06
N THR A 217 -1.13 -11.70 -31.31
CA THR A 217 -0.51 -10.85 -32.34
C THR A 217 -1.47 -9.75 -32.80
N GLU A 218 -2.66 -9.67 -32.21
CA GLU A 218 -3.63 -8.64 -32.54
C GLU A 218 -3.31 -7.40 -31.71
N ALA A 219 -3.22 -6.24 -32.36
CA ALA A 219 -3.01 -4.99 -31.65
C ALA A 219 -4.34 -4.41 -31.17
N PRO A 220 -4.37 -3.66 -30.05
CA PRO A 220 -5.55 -2.94 -29.62
C PRO A 220 -6.13 -2.01 -30.70
N SER A 221 -7.42 -1.71 -30.58
CA SER A 221 -8.04 -0.65 -31.38
C SER A 221 -7.32 0.68 -31.16
N ASN A 222 -7.29 1.52 -32.19
CA ASN A 222 -6.67 2.85 -32.07
C ASN A 222 -7.46 3.70 -31.04
N PRO A 223 -6.79 4.45 -30.16
CA PRO A 223 -7.47 5.42 -29.30
C PRO A 223 -8.22 6.47 -30.14
N ASN A 224 -9.47 6.76 -29.78
CA ASN A 224 -10.33 7.73 -30.45
C ASN A 224 -10.73 8.86 -29.50
N GLY A 225 -11.17 9.99 -30.06
CA GLY A 225 -11.66 11.12 -29.27
C GLY A 225 -10.59 11.76 -28.37
N LEU A 226 -9.33 11.75 -28.81
CA LEU A 226 -8.27 12.51 -28.15
C LEU A 226 -8.64 14.00 -28.21
N GLU A 227 -8.67 14.64 -27.05
CA GLU A 227 -8.95 16.07 -26.91
C GLU A 227 -8.12 16.68 -25.79
N ALA A 228 -7.94 18.01 -25.85
CA ALA A 228 -7.35 18.78 -24.77
C ALA A 228 -8.47 19.42 -23.94
N THR A 229 -8.62 18.97 -22.70
CA THR A 229 -9.72 19.39 -21.82
C THR A 229 -9.38 20.66 -21.04
N LYS A 230 -8.09 20.93 -20.82
CA LYS A 230 -7.60 22.15 -20.17
C LYS A 230 -6.22 22.55 -20.69
N VAL A 231 -6.04 23.84 -20.91
CA VAL A 231 -4.79 24.42 -21.43
C VAL A 231 -4.40 25.60 -20.55
N THR A 232 -3.17 25.61 -20.04
CA THR A 232 -2.60 26.72 -19.29
C THR A 232 -1.37 27.27 -20.02
N ALA A 233 -0.64 28.19 -19.39
CA ALA A 233 0.63 28.66 -19.93
C ALA A 233 1.74 27.59 -19.88
N ASN A 234 1.63 26.57 -19.02
CA ASN A 234 2.69 25.59 -18.79
C ASN A 234 2.20 24.14 -18.67
N SER A 235 0.94 23.87 -18.99
CA SER A 235 0.37 22.52 -18.98
C SER A 235 -0.75 22.34 -19.99
N VAL A 236 -0.92 21.10 -20.43
CA VAL A 236 -2.06 20.63 -21.23
C VAL A 236 -2.59 19.36 -20.60
N GLU A 237 -3.90 19.31 -20.39
CA GLU A 237 -4.62 18.13 -19.92
C GLU A 237 -5.32 17.46 -21.10
N LEU A 238 -5.10 16.16 -21.24
CA LEU A 238 -5.58 15.34 -22.35
C LEU A 238 -6.53 14.25 -21.84
N ALA A 239 -7.57 13.97 -22.61
CA ALA A 239 -8.46 12.84 -22.41
C ALA A 239 -8.75 12.15 -23.75
N TRP A 240 -9.04 10.85 -23.70
CA TRP A 240 -9.43 10.07 -24.88
C TRP A 240 -10.39 8.94 -24.49
N THR A 241 -10.96 8.27 -25.49
CA THR A 241 -11.81 7.08 -25.29
C THR A 241 -10.97 5.82 -25.18
N ALA A 242 -11.34 4.92 -24.28
CA ALA A 242 -10.65 3.65 -24.09
C ALA A 242 -10.67 2.78 -25.37
N SER A 243 -9.53 2.18 -25.67
CA SER A 243 -9.38 1.15 -26.69
C SER A 243 -9.89 -0.21 -26.20
N THR A 244 -10.21 -1.09 -27.14
CA THR A 244 -10.57 -2.50 -26.89
C THR A 244 -9.55 -3.43 -27.53
N ASP A 245 -9.42 -4.62 -26.98
CA ASP A 245 -8.52 -5.66 -27.45
C ASP A 245 -9.10 -7.05 -27.15
N ASN A 246 -8.65 -8.08 -27.86
CA ASN A 246 -9.15 -9.46 -27.72
C ASN A 246 -8.73 -10.12 -26.38
N VAL A 247 -7.61 -9.69 -25.78
CA VAL A 247 -7.08 -10.17 -24.49
C VAL A 247 -7.17 -9.08 -23.43
N GLY A 248 -6.79 -7.85 -23.77
CA GLY A 248 -6.95 -6.70 -22.89
C GLY A 248 -5.87 -5.64 -23.08
N VAL A 249 -6.28 -4.38 -22.96
CA VAL A 249 -5.39 -3.21 -23.03
C VAL A 249 -4.65 -3.03 -21.71
N LYS A 250 -3.32 -2.93 -21.79
CA LYS A 250 -2.42 -2.69 -20.65
C LYS A 250 -2.24 -1.20 -20.34
N GLY A 251 -2.27 -0.34 -21.35
CA GLY A 251 -2.11 1.10 -21.19
C GLY A 251 -1.99 1.86 -22.51
N TYR A 252 -1.51 3.10 -22.43
CA TYR A 252 -1.43 4.03 -23.54
C TYR A 252 -0.09 4.77 -23.57
N GLN A 253 0.59 4.75 -24.70
CA GLN A 253 1.74 5.61 -24.96
C GLN A 253 1.25 6.99 -25.38
N VAL A 254 1.65 8.02 -24.65
CA VAL A 254 1.33 9.42 -24.97
C VAL A 254 2.52 10.02 -25.69
N LEU A 255 2.27 10.58 -26.88
CA LEU A 255 3.29 11.19 -27.72
C LEU A 255 3.09 12.70 -27.81
N ARG A 256 4.17 13.46 -27.66
CA ARG A 256 4.22 14.91 -27.90
C ARG A 256 5.20 15.18 -29.02
N ASN A 257 4.75 15.86 -30.08
CA ASN A 257 5.53 16.16 -31.27
C ASN A 257 6.20 14.93 -31.91
N GLY A 258 5.56 13.76 -31.78
CA GLY A 258 6.05 12.48 -32.31
C GLY A 258 6.94 11.67 -31.36
N GLU A 259 7.31 12.20 -30.20
CA GLU A 259 8.11 11.48 -29.20
C GLU A 259 7.24 10.99 -28.04
N ILE A 260 7.48 9.76 -27.57
CA ILE A 260 6.80 9.21 -26.39
C ILE A 260 7.29 9.97 -25.15
N ILE A 261 6.36 10.60 -24.45
CA ILE A 261 6.64 11.33 -23.21
C ILE A 261 6.22 10.56 -21.95
N ASP A 262 5.25 9.65 -22.06
CA ASP A 262 4.82 8.79 -20.94
C ASP A 262 4.04 7.55 -21.43
N ILE A 263 3.86 6.58 -20.52
CA ILE A 263 2.96 5.43 -20.67
C ILE A 263 2.02 5.38 -19.47
N VAL A 264 0.72 5.58 -19.69
CA VAL A 264 -0.30 5.63 -18.64
C VAL A 264 -1.26 4.44 -18.70
N PRO A 265 -1.77 3.94 -17.56
CA PRO A 265 -2.74 2.83 -17.56
C PRO A 265 -4.18 3.28 -17.88
N GLY A 266 -4.46 4.58 -17.79
CA GLY A 266 -5.80 5.16 -17.97
C GLY A 266 -5.94 5.98 -19.24
N THR A 267 -7.09 6.64 -19.40
CA THR A 267 -7.45 7.43 -20.60
C THR A 267 -7.32 8.94 -20.40
N HIS A 268 -6.40 9.35 -19.54
CA HIS A 268 -6.18 10.73 -19.12
C HIS A 268 -4.70 10.96 -18.84
N PHE A 269 -4.20 12.14 -19.19
CA PHE A 269 -2.82 12.54 -18.94
C PHE A 269 -2.70 14.06 -18.80
N ILE A 270 -1.81 14.53 -17.92
CA ILE A 270 -1.48 15.95 -17.77
C ILE A 270 -0.01 16.15 -18.11
N ASP A 271 0.25 16.80 -19.24
CA ASP A 271 1.57 17.27 -19.59
C ASP A 271 1.87 18.59 -18.89
N LYS A 272 3.03 18.69 -18.24
CA LYS A 272 3.44 19.83 -17.40
C LYS A 272 4.78 20.37 -17.88
N GLN A 273 5.18 21.53 -17.34
CA GLN A 273 6.46 22.19 -17.64
C GLN A 273 6.60 22.58 -19.13
N LEU A 274 5.46 22.85 -19.77
CA LEU A 274 5.42 23.35 -21.15
C LEU A 274 5.86 24.81 -21.22
N GLN A 275 6.34 25.22 -22.39
CA GLN A 275 6.64 26.62 -22.66
C GLN A 275 5.35 27.39 -22.98
N PRO A 276 5.19 28.62 -22.46
CA PRO A 276 4.06 29.49 -22.81
C PRO A 276 3.99 29.84 -24.29
N SER A 277 2.80 30.14 -24.80
CA SER A 277 2.55 30.55 -26.19
C SER A 277 3.15 29.61 -27.25
N THR A 278 3.28 28.32 -26.95
CA THR A 278 3.93 27.32 -27.80
C THR A 278 2.91 26.30 -28.28
N GLU A 279 2.94 25.98 -29.57
CA GLU A 279 2.09 24.94 -30.16
C GLU A 279 2.73 23.57 -29.95
N TYR A 280 1.92 22.62 -29.47
CA TYR A 280 2.28 21.21 -29.28
C TYR A 280 1.27 20.33 -30.02
N SER A 281 1.74 19.22 -30.57
CA SER A 281 0.91 18.19 -31.19
C SER A 281 0.93 16.92 -30.35
N TYR A 282 -0.24 16.38 -30.00
CA TYR A 282 -0.37 15.16 -29.20
C TYR A 282 -1.04 14.04 -29.99
N THR A 283 -0.49 12.82 -29.86
CA THR A 283 -1.11 11.57 -30.32
C THR A 283 -0.99 10.51 -29.22
N VAL A 284 -1.85 9.48 -29.28
CA VAL A 284 -1.84 8.38 -28.32
C VAL A 284 -1.88 7.03 -29.05
N LYS A 285 -1.12 6.04 -28.58
CA LYS A 285 -1.19 4.63 -29.00
C LYS A 285 -1.64 3.76 -27.82
N ALA A 286 -2.44 2.74 -28.06
CA ALA A 286 -2.75 1.72 -27.04
C ALA A 286 -1.74 0.56 -27.12
N ILE A 287 -1.45 -0.05 -25.97
CA ILE A 287 -0.60 -1.23 -25.83
C ILE A 287 -1.34 -2.32 -25.04
N ASP A 288 -1.31 -3.56 -25.50
CA ASP A 288 -1.91 -4.71 -24.80
C ASP A 288 -0.94 -5.38 -23.81
N THR A 289 -1.39 -6.48 -23.22
CA THR A 289 -0.60 -7.29 -22.28
C THR A 289 0.51 -8.12 -22.95
N ALA A 290 0.36 -8.44 -24.24
CA ALA A 290 1.33 -9.16 -25.06
C ALA A 290 2.44 -8.26 -25.66
N GLY A 291 2.23 -6.94 -25.63
CA GLY A 291 3.14 -5.94 -26.17
C GLY A 291 2.80 -5.46 -27.58
N ASN A 292 1.65 -5.82 -28.17
CA ASN A 292 1.26 -5.26 -29.46
C ASN A 292 0.78 -3.81 -29.28
N VAL A 293 1.06 -2.97 -30.28
CA VAL A 293 0.83 -1.53 -30.23
C VAL A 293 -0.07 -1.10 -31.38
N SER A 294 -1.10 -0.31 -31.06
CA SER A 294 -2.04 0.23 -32.06
C SER A 294 -1.39 1.26 -32.99
N LYS A 295 -2.13 1.69 -34.02
CA LYS A 295 -1.78 2.94 -34.72
C LYS A 295 -2.03 4.15 -33.81
N GLU A 296 -1.45 5.29 -34.18
CA GLU A 296 -1.70 6.57 -33.51
C GLU A 296 -3.14 7.03 -33.67
N SER A 297 -3.67 7.67 -32.63
CA SER A 297 -4.89 8.47 -32.71
C SER A 297 -4.74 9.60 -33.73
N THR A 298 -5.86 10.23 -34.09
CA THR A 298 -5.82 11.55 -34.75
C THR A 298 -5.08 12.54 -33.84
N ALA A 299 -4.22 13.36 -34.43
CA ALA A 299 -3.43 14.34 -33.70
C ALA A 299 -4.29 15.52 -33.25
N VAL A 300 -4.07 15.96 -32.01
CA VAL A 300 -4.62 17.21 -31.46
C VAL A 300 -3.51 18.23 -31.34
N LYS A 301 -3.71 19.41 -31.95
CA LYS A 301 -2.80 20.55 -31.85
C LYS A 301 -3.33 21.54 -30.84
N VAL A 302 -2.48 21.95 -29.90
CA VAL A 302 -2.83 22.84 -28.80
C VAL A 302 -1.75 23.88 -28.64
N LYS A 303 -2.14 25.15 -28.54
CA LYS A 303 -1.23 26.24 -28.19
C LYS A 303 -1.40 26.61 -26.73
N THR A 304 -0.33 26.50 -25.94
CA THR A 304 -0.34 26.95 -24.53
C THR A 304 -0.64 28.44 -24.45
N SER A 305 -1.25 28.86 -23.34
CA SER A 305 -1.57 30.26 -23.11
C SER A 305 -0.31 31.10 -22.89
N VAL A 306 -0.43 32.42 -23.00
CA VAL A 306 0.62 33.34 -22.55
C VAL A 306 0.69 33.35 -21.03
N VAL A 307 1.88 33.58 -20.46
CA VAL A 307 1.99 33.97 -19.05
C VAL A 307 1.57 35.44 -18.97
N ILE A 308 0.49 35.73 -18.25
CA ILE A 308 0.19 37.09 -17.83
C ILE A 308 0.96 37.34 -16.54
N LEU A 309 2.05 38.12 -16.63
CA LEU A 309 2.72 38.64 -15.44
C LEU A 309 1.94 39.86 -14.97
N ASP A 310 1.65 39.94 -13.67
CA ASP A 310 1.13 41.17 -13.11
C ASP A 310 2.24 42.23 -13.12
N THR A 311 1.92 43.37 -13.72
CA THR A 311 2.83 44.52 -13.85
C THR A 311 2.26 45.77 -13.18
N LYS A 312 1.07 45.66 -12.58
CA LYS A 312 0.43 46.77 -11.91
C LYS A 312 0.83 46.75 -10.45
N ALA A 313 1.44 47.84 -10.00
CA ALA A 313 1.85 47.98 -8.62
C ALA A 313 0.67 48.35 -7.69
N PRO A 314 0.76 48.01 -6.40
CA PRO A 314 -0.20 48.46 -5.40
C PRO A 314 -0.36 49.98 -5.33
N THR A 315 -1.51 50.44 -4.86
CA THR A 315 -1.71 51.86 -4.56
C THR A 315 -0.77 52.34 -3.45
N GLN A 316 -0.37 53.62 -3.50
CA GLN A 316 0.43 54.27 -2.45
C GLN A 316 -0.20 54.11 -1.06
N PRO A 317 0.55 53.65 -0.03
CA PRO A 317 0.10 53.68 1.35
C PRO A 317 -0.18 55.12 1.81
N LYS A 318 -1.35 55.35 2.41
CA LYS A 318 -1.80 56.68 2.85
C LYS A 318 -1.96 56.75 4.36
N GLY A 319 -1.91 57.97 4.89
CA GLY A 319 -2.19 58.23 6.30
C GLY A 319 -1.18 57.62 7.27
N LEU A 320 0.11 57.62 6.91
CA LEU A 320 1.18 57.19 7.81
C LEU A 320 1.26 58.13 9.03
N HIS A 321 1.09 57.58 10.23
CA HIS A 321 1.10 58.30 11.50
C HIS A 321 1.67 57.44 12.64
N SER A 322 1.82 58.03 13.83
CA SER A 322 2.22 57.32 15.05
C SER A 322 1.01 57.07 15.94
N MET A 323 0.86 55.84 16.44
CA MET A 323 -0.09 55.46 17.49
C MET A 323 0.50 55.60 18.90
N GLY A 324 1.83 55.72 19.01
CA GLY A 324 2.53 55.87 20.28
C GLY A 324 4.00 56.18 20.09
N THR A 325 4.50 57.15 20.85
CA THR A 325 5.92 57.54 20.85
C THR A 325 6.47 57.52 22.27
N THR A 326 7.61 56.85 22.45
CA THR A 326 8.38 56.81 23.72
C THR A 326 9.72 57.54 23.54
N ALA A 327 10.60 57.45 24.53
CA ALA A 327 11.97 57.94 24.40
C ALA A 327 12.82 57.07 23.46
N SER A 328 12.43 55.82 23.17
CA SER A 328 13.23 54.86 22.40
C SER A 328 12.45 54.05 21.36
N SER A 329 11.19 54.39 21.10
CA SER A 329 10.36 53.70 20.13
C SER A 329 9.27 54.60 19.51
N VAL A 330 8.84 54.23 18.31
CA VAL A 330 7.70 54.80 17.59
C VAL A 330 6.85 53.64 17.05
N ASP A 331 5.55 53.66 17.32
CA ASP A 331 4.57 52.72 16.78
C ASP A 331 3.86 53.33 15.58
N LEU A 332 4.19 52.87 14.37
CA LEU A 332 3.70 53.41 13.10
C LEU A 332 2.43 52.70 12.67
N MET A 333 1.49 53.44 12.09
CA MET A 333 0.27 52.90 11.48
C MET A 333 -0.10 53.66 10.21
N TRP A 334 -0.69 52.97 9.23
CA TRP A 334 -1.14 53.54 7.96
C TRP A 334 -2.43 52.86 7.48
N SER A 335 -3.01 53.38 6.39
CA SER A 335 -4.18 52.78 5.74
C SER A 335 -3.76 51.68 4.77
N PRO A 336 -4.55 50.59 4.61
CA PRO A 336 -4.29 49.56 3.62
C PRO A 336 -4.19 50.12 2.19
N SER A 337 -3.31 49.51 1.39
CA SER A 337 -3.22 49.69 -0.06
C SER A 337 -4.06 48.63 -0.78
N ASP A 338 -4.52 48.97 -1.99
CA ASP A 338 -5.24 48.06 -2.90
C ASP A 338 -4.35 47.62 -4.07
N ASP A 339 -4.57 46.40 -4.56
CA ASP A 339 -3.94 45.86 -5.76
C ASP A 339 -4.88 44.84 -6.44
N ASN A 340 -4.69 44.54 -7.73
CA ASN A 340 -5.52 43.56 -8.45
C ASN A 340 -5.22 42.10 -8.08
N ASP A 341 -3.99 41.77 -7.71
CA ASP A 341 -3.61 40.44 -7.21
C ASP A 341 -3.35 40.42 -5.70
N GLY A 342 -3.51 41.57 -5.05
CA GLY A 342 -3.48 41.74 -3.60
C GLY A 342 -2.10 42.15 -3.08
N VAL A 343 -2.10 42.83 -1.93
CA VAL A 343 -0.87 43.29 -1.27
C VAL A 343 -0.29 42.18 -0.39
N ASP A 344 0.97 41.82 -0.62
CA ASP A 344 1.69 40.80 0.14
C ASP A 344 2.24 41.36 1.46
N HIS A 345 2.99 42.47 1.39
CA HIS A 345 3.56 43.13 2.56
C HIS A 345 3.84 44.62 2.33
N TYR A 346 4.27 45.30 3.40
CA TYR A 346 4.73 46.67 3.39
C TYR A 346 6.21 46.75 3.76
N ASP A 347 6.95 47.57 3.03
CA ASP A 347 8.33 47.91 3.32
C ASP A 347 8.41 49.24 4.07
N ILE A 348 9.02 49.22 5.26
CA ILE A 348 9.15 50.39 6.13
C ILE A 348 10.56 50.93 6.01
N TYR A 349 10.68 52.22 5.69
CA TYR A 349 11.94 52.93 5.58
C TYR A 349 12.03 54.02 6.62
N ARG A 350 13.24 54.21 7.16
CA ARG A 350 13.59 55.31 8.05
C ARG A 350 14.77 56.08 7.50
N ASP A 351 14.77 57.38 7.68
CA ASP A 351 15.93 58.22 7.36
C ASP A 351 17.10 57.89 8.29
N ILE A 352 18.24 57.53 7.69
CA ILE A 352 19.50 57.27 8.39
C ILE A 352 20.57 58.09 7.67
N SER A 353 20.94 59.22 8.29
CA SER A 353 21.92 60.17 7.75
C SER A 353 21.51 60.77 6.40
N GLY A 354 20.23 61.14 6.25
CA GLY A 354 19.71 61.78 5.03
C GLY A 354 19.35 60.82 3.89
N VAL A 355 19.39 59.50 4.15
CA VAL A 355 19.01 58.46 3.19
C VAL A 355 17.94 57.57 3.81
N MET A 356 16.83 57.38 3.09
CA MET A 356 15.79 56.42 3.47
C MET A 356 16.32 54.98 3.31
N LYS A 357 16.46 54.27 4.43
CA LYS A 357 16.88 52.87 4.46
C LYS A 357 15.75 51.99 4.96
N LYS A 358 15.54 50.83 4.32
CA LYS A 358 14.57 49.83 4.76
C LYS A 358 14.98 49.32 6.14
N ILE A 359 14.10 49.44 7.12
CA ILE A 359 14.32 48.99 8.49
C ILE A 359 13.54 47.71 8.83
N GLY A 360 12.54 47.37 8.02
CA GLY A 360 11.77 46.14 8.21
C GLY A 360 10.64 46.00 7.19
N THR A 361 9.90 44.91 7.34
CA THR A 361 8.67 44.62 6.61
C THR A 361 7.51 44.40 7.58
N SER A 362 6.28 44.53 7.09
CA SER A 362 5.07 44.19 7.85
C SER A 362 3.99 43.63 6.95
N ASN A 363 3.33 42.56 7.40
CA ASN A 363 2.18 41.97 6.69
C ASN A 363 0.86 42.60 7.17
N THR A 364 0.94 43.56 8.08
CA THR A 364 -0.19 44.38 8.57
C THR A 364 0.11 45.85 8.33
N THR A 365 -0.87 46.72 8.56
CA THR A 365 -0.71 48.16 8.35
C THR A 365 -0.10 48.89 9.55
N SER A 366 0.81 48.22 10.27
CA SER A 366 1.47 48.74 11.46
C SER A 366 2.90 48.23 11.60
N HIS A 367 3.78 49.02 12.24
CA HIS A 367 5.16 48.60 12.54
C HIS A 367 5.73 49.35 13.75
N MET A 368 6.33 48.61 14.69
CA MET A 368 6.97 49.19 15.86
C MET A 368 8.48 49.30 15.68
N ASP A 369 8.98 50.51 15.48
CA ASP A 369 10.41 50.80 15.44
C ASP A 369 10.96 51.04 16.86
N LYS A 370 12.08 50.38 17.19
CA LYS A 370 12.64 50.31 18.55
C LYS A 370 14.12 50.73 18.55
N ASN A 371 14.67 50.91 19.75
CA ASN A 371 16.07 51.29 19.98
C ASN A 371 16.44 52.64 19.36
N LEU A 372 15.48 53.58 19.39
CA LEU A 372 15.67 54.95 18.98
C LEU A 372 16.38 55.76 20.08
N LEU A 373 17.04 56.84 19.68
CA LEU A 373 17.60 57.82 20.60
C LEU A 373 16.50 58.75 21.09
N ALA A 374 16.60 59.19 22.34
CA ALA A 374 15.67 60.14 22.93
C ALA A 374 15.82 61.55 22.33
N ASN A 375 14.73 62.33 22.35
CA ASN A 375 14.69 63.69 21.82
C ASN A 375 15.28 63.83 20.40
N THR A 376 15.07 62.81 19.56
CA THR A 376 15.64 62.73 18.22
C THR A 376 14.53 62.65 17.18
N THR A 377 14.64 63.45 16.12
CA THR A 377 13.67 63.50 15.02
C THR A 377 13.98 62.41 14.00
N TYR A 378 12.97 61.60 13.70
CA TYR A 378 13.01 60.54 12.70
C TYR A 378 11.99 60.83 11.59
N LYS A 379 12.33 60.40 10.37
CA LYS A 379 11.46 60.46 9.20
C LYS A 379 11.22 59.05 8.67
N TYR A 380 9.98 58.77 8.30
CA TYR A 380 9.53 57.46 7.83
C TYR A 380 8.77 57.57 6.52
N VAL A 381 8.92 56.55 5.67
CA VAL A 381 8.05 56.30 4.52
C VAL A 381 7.76 54.81 4.42
N VAL A 382 6.63 54.46 3.81
CA VAL A 382 6.20 53.06 3.62
C VAL A 382 5.88 52.82 2.15
N LYS A 383 6.24 51.64 1.63
CA LYS A 383 5.78 51.12 0.33
C LYS A 383 4.92 49.88 0.53
N ALA A 384 3.96 49.65 -0.35
CA ALA A 384 3.26 48.36 -0.47
C ALA A 384 3.92 47.53 -1.58
N VAL A 385 3.96 46.21 -1.41
CA VAL A 385 4.48 45.24 -2.36
C VAL A 385 3.41 44.17 -2.59
N ASP A 386 3.09 43.86 -3.84
CA ASP A 386 2.14 42.79 -4.19
C ASP A 386 2.80 41.40 -4.20
N VAL A 387 2.01 40.37 -4.50
CA VAL A 387 2.46 38.98 -4.61
C VAL A 387 3.40 38.75 -5.81
N ALA A 388 3.30 39.59 -6.85
CA ALA A 388 4.16 39.56 -8.04
C ALA A 388 5.50 40.30 -7.84
N GLY A 389 5.66 41.03 -6.74
CA GLY A 389 6.83 41.83 -6.39
C GLY A 389 6.83 43.27 -6.92
N ASN A 390 5.71 43.78 -7.45
CA ASN A 390 5.63 45.18 -7.86
C ASN A 390 5.53 46.10 -6.63
N GLU A 391 6.30 47.19 -6.63
CA GLU A 391 6.35 48.14 -5.52
C GLU A 391 5.52 49.40 -5.81
N SER A 392 4.73 49.84 -4.83
CA SER A 392 4.06 51.13 -4.88
C SER A 392 5.06 52.30 -4.87
N ILE A 393 4.57 53.48 -5.24
CA ILE A 393 5.24 54.73 -4.85
C ILE A 393 5.27 54.84 -3.31
N GLN A 394 6.30 55.51 -2.76
CA GLN A 394 6.44 55.71 -1.31
C GLN A 394 5.29 56.55 -0.78
N SER A 395 4.85 56.29 0.45
CA SER A 395 3.94 57.16 1.19
C SER A 395 4.50 58.57 1.33
N ASP A 396 3.66 59.52 1.73
CA ASP A 396 4.14 60.81 2.23
C ASP A 396 5.10 60.62 3.43
N VAL A 397 6.07 61.52 3.55
CA VAL A 397 7.08 61.46 4.63
C VAL A 397 6.43 61.82 5.96
N PHE A 398 6.42 60.86 6.89
CA PHE A 398 5.99 61.09 8.27
C PHE A 398 7.20 61.48 9.12
N THR A 399 7.12 62.60 9.84
CA THR A 399 8.18 63.09 10.73
C THR A 399 7.72 63.08 12.17
N VAL A 400 8.53 62.54 13.08
CA VAL A 400 8.21 62.44 14.51
C VAL A 400 9.47 62.57 15.37
N THR A 401 9.36 63.23 16.51
CA THR A 401 10.44 63.34 17.50
C THR A 401 10.15 62.43 18.68
N THR A 402 11.11 61.58 19.06
CA THR A 402 11.01 60.75 20.27
C THR A 402 10.93 61.63 21.51
N LYS A 403 10.29 61.11 22.57
CA LYS A 403 10.22 61.85 23.83
C LYS A 403 11.61 62.02 24.43
N THR A 404 11.77 63.00 25.31
CA THR A 404 12.96 63.10 26.14
C THR A 404 13.07 61.87 27.04
N GLU A 405 14.29 61.40 27.27
CA GLU A 405 14.54 60.34 28.23
C GLU A 405 14.15 60.88 29.61
N SER A 406 13.18 60.24 30.25
CA SER A 406 12.92 60.51 31.66
C SER A 406 14.12 59.95 32.41
N ALA A 407 14.94 60.84 32.98
CA ALA A 407 16.10 60.42 33.76
C ALA A 407 15.65 59.38 34.80
N SER A 408 16.23 58.17 34.74
CA SER A 408 16.01 57.16 35.77
C SER A 408 16.73 57.61 37.03
N TYR A 409 15.99 58.28 37.91
CA TYR A 409 16.49 58.63 39.22
C TYR A 409 16.52 57.37 40.07
N GLU A 410 17.61 57.20 40.84
CA GLU A 410 17.71 56.09 41.79
C GLU A 410 16.53 56.11 42.77
N ALA A 411 16.06 54.94 43.20
CA ALA A 411 15.01 54.88 44.21
C ALA A 411 15.52 55.52 45.51
N TRP A 412 14.69 56.34 46.15
CA TRP A 412 15.03 56.92 47.44
C TRP A 412 15.27 55.83 48.49
N ASN A 413 16.35 55.97 49.26
CA ASN A 413 16.74 55.05 50.32
C ASN A 413 16.87 55.83 51.62
N SER A 414 16.03 55.47 52.60
CA SER A 414 15.95 56.16 53.88
C SER A 414 17.23 56.11 54.74
N LYS A 415 18.22 55.29 54.37
CA LYS A 415 19.52 55.13 55.06
C LYS A 415 20.72 55.67 54.27
N LYS A 416 20.51 56.23 53.08
CA LYS A 416 21.61 56.73 52.22
C LYS A 416 21.95 58.18 52.56
N ALA A 417 23.20 58.57 52.32
CA ALA A 417 23.61 59.97 52.33
C ALA A 417 23.29 60.64 50.99
N TYR A 418 22.73 61.84 51.05
CA TYR A 418 22.40 62.66 49.88
C TYR A 418 23.08 64.02 49.97
N LYS A 419 23.59 64.52 48.85
CA LYS A 419 24.11 65.88 48.70
C LYS A 419 23.02 66.78 48.11
N LYS A 420 23.10 68.08 48.41
CA LYS A 420 22.24 69.10 47.82
C LYS A 420 22.30 69.00 46.29
N GLY A 421 21.14 68.85 45.66
CA GLY A 421 20.98 68.68 44.22
C GLY A 421 20.84 67.22 43.74
N ASP A 422 21.10 66.23 44.60
CA ASP A 422 20.85 64.82 44.26
C ASP A 422 19.35 64.60 43.99
N ARG A 423 19.02 63.80 42.97
CA ARG A 423 17.64 63.51 42.57
C ARG A 423 17.32 62.03 42.66
N VAL A 424 16.18 61.71 43.25
CA VAL A 424 15.72 60.34 43.52
C VAL A 424 14.26 60.17 43.09
N MET A 425 13.87 58.93 42.81
CA MET A 425 12.48 58.56 42.56
C MET A 425 11.86 57.95 43.83
N HIS A 426 10.69 58.45 44.23
CA HIS A 426 9.88 57.83 45.29
C HIS A 426 8.40 57.94 44.90
N GLU A 427 7.69 56.81 44.89
CA GLU A 427 6.26 56.74 44.55
C GLU A 427 5.88 57.42 43.22
N GLY A 428 6.75 57.29 42.21
CA GLY A 428 6.52 57.86 40.87
C GLY A 428 6.72 59.37 40.78
N LYS A 429 7.23 60.02 41.83
CA LYS A 429 7.63 61.43 41.85
C LYS A 429 9.13 61.57 42.01
N VAL A 430 9.67 62.63 41.41
CA VAL A 430 11.08 62.99 41.53
C VAL A 430 11.25 63.98 42.67
N TYR A 431 12.20 63.70 43.55
CA TYR A 431 12.59 64.57 44.66
C TYR A 431 14.04 65.02 44.48
N GLU A 432 14.32 66.29 44.70
CA GLU A 432 15.66 66.88 44.72
C GLU A 432 16.05 67.29 46.14
N ALA A 433 17.21 66.83 46.60
CA ALA A 433 17.71 67.14 47.94
C ALA A 433 18.05 68.63 48.04
N VAL A 434 17.46 69.35 49.00
CA VAL A 434 17.68 70.80 49.15
C VAL A 434 18.89 71.14 50.03
N GLN A 435 19.44 70.15 50.73
CA GLN A 435 20.66 70.23 51.54
C GLN A 435 21.37 68.89 51.63
N ASN A 436 22.60 68.89 52.14
CA ASN A 436 23.34 67.67 52.43
C ASN A 436 22.78 67.02 53.70
N TYR A 437 22.51 65.71 53.68
CA TYR A 437 22.07 65.00 54.88
C TYR A 437 22.36 63.49 54.80
N HIS A 438 22.34 62.80 55.95
CA HIS A 438 22.47 61.35 56.04
C HIS A 438 21.16 60.74 56.57
N GLY A 439 20.56 59.81 55.82
CA GLY A 439 19.33 59.14 56.22
C GLY A 439 19.55 58.18 57.39
N ASN A 440 18.65 58.20 58.38
CA ASN A 440 18.70 57.30 59.55
C ASN A 440 17.65 56.17 59.52
N GLY A 441 16.96 56.00 58.38
CA GLY A 441 15.96 54.95 58.18
C GLY A 441 14.50 55.37 58.36
N ASP A 442 14.22 56.64 58.69
CA ASP A 442 12.85 57.15 58.81
C ASP A 442 12.19 57.26 57.42
N PRO A 443 11.09 56.53 57.16
CA PRO A 443 10.42 56.52 55.86
C PRO A 443 9.73 57.84 55.51
N ASN A 444 9.49 58.73 56.47
CA ASN A 444 8.77 59.99 56.23
C ASN A 444 9.68 61.13 55.76
N TRP A 445 11.00 60.96 55.83
CA TRP A 445 11.95 62.04 55.51
C TRP A 445 11.91 62.49 54.06
N ILE A 446 11.48 61.64 53.14
CA ILE A 446 11.29 62.01 51.72
C ILE A 446 10.24 63.13 51.53
N TYR A 447 9.30 63.28 52.49
CA TYR A 447 8.29 64.33 52.47
C TYR A 447 8.68 65.58 53.27
N ALA A 448 9.84 65.58 53.94
CA ALA A 448 10.30 66.72 54.70
C ALA A 448 10.77 67.83 53.76
N LEU A 449 10.04 68.94 53.70
CA LEU A 449 10.36 70.09 52.83
C LEU A 449 11.72 70.75 53.15
N SER A 450 12.24 70.53 54.35
CA SER A 450 13.59 70.95 54.75
C SER A 450 14.70 70.07 54.15
N LEU A 451 14.37 68.89 53.63
CA LEU A 451 15.32 67.92 53.06
C LEU A 451 15.12 67.72 51.56
N TRP A 452 13.87 67.78 51.08
CA TRP A 452 13.50 67.50 49.69
C TRP A 452 12.51 68.51 49.12
N LYS A 453 12.61 68.76 47.82
CA LYS A 453 11.57 69.42 47.02
C LYS A 453 11.16 68.50 45.86
N THR A 454 9.88 68.46 45.52
CA THR A 454 9.41 67.75 44.32
C THR A 454 9.81 68.53 43.06
N VAL A 455 10.23 67.82 42.01
CA VAL A 455 10.67 68.38 40.71
C VAL A 455 9.61 68.16 39.63
#